data_AF-A0A090QYK5-F1
#
_entry.id   AF-A0A090QYK5-F1
#
_cell.length_a   1.000
_cell.length_b   1.000
_cell.length_c   1.000
_cell.angle_alpha   90.00
_cell.angle_beta   90.00
_cell.angle_gamma   90.00
#
_symmetry.space_group_name_H-M   'P 1'
#
loop_
_entity.id
_entity.type
_entity.pdbx_description
1 polymer ?
#
loop_
_entity_poly.entity_id
_entity_poly.type
_entity_poly.pdbx_seq_one_letter_code
_entity_poly.pdbx_strand_id
1 'polypeptide(L)'
;MQTILGFFIVFGSVTGGYLMATGKMAALWQPAEFIIILGAGLGSLVISNPKYVLKNILTRIKMSMGRGYSNDYYKSVLEVMFELLEVIRKDGIKKLDDHIENPAGSDIFNRYPEVARSNVLISFITDNLRMMAMGKMSHHDLEAALEMELHTLEEDLLRPSKAMSRIGEAMPGFGIVAAVLGIVVTMQNIGGPLT
;
A
#
# COMPACT_ATOMS: atom_id res chain seq x y z
N MET A 1 -10.76 -6.53 12.47
CA MET A 1 -12.12 -6.73 13.01
C MET A 1 -13.12 -5.76 12.37
N GLN A 2 -12.88 -4.44 12.42
CA GLN A 2 -13.79 -3.42 11.88
C GLN A 2 -14.02 -3.55 10.36
N THR A 3 -13.00 -3.88 9.56
CA THR A 3 -13.15 -4.08 8.10
C THR A 3 -14.13 -5.20 7.77
N ILE A 4 -14.04 -6.33 8.46
CA ILE A 4 -14.94 -7.48 8.26
C ILE A 4 -16.37 -7.11 8.63
N LEU A 5 -16.55 -6.44 9.78
CA LEU A 5 -17.86 -5.95 10.20
C LEU A 5 -18.45 -4.97 9.17
N GLY A 6 -17.65 -4.04 8.67
CA GLY A 6 -18.04 -3.09 7.63
C GLY A 6 -18.52 -3.79 6.35
N PHE A 7 -17.81 -4.83 5.91
CA PHE A 7 -18.23 -5.65 4.78
C PHE A 7 -19.64 -6.26 4.99
N PHE A 8 -19.91 -6.84 6.16
CA PHE A 8 -21.24 -7.38 6.47
C PHE A 8 -22.33 -6.32 6.48
N ILE A 9 -22.04 -5.13 7.01
CA ILE A 9 -23.00 -4.01 7.03
C ILE A 9 -23.33 -3.56 5.60
N VAL A 10 -22.31 -3.37 4.74
CA VAL A 10 -22.51 -2.95 3.35
C VAL A 10 -23.29 -3.99 2.57
N PHE A 11 -22.85 -5.25 2.57
CA PHE A 11 -23.54 -6.30 1.81
C PHE A 11 -24.95 -6.53 2.37
N GLY A 12 -25.09 -6.63 3.69
CA GLY A 12 -26.38 -6.87 4.33
C GLY A 12 -27.40 -5.76 4.08
N SER A 13 -26.99 -4.49 4.12
CA SER A 13 -27.89 -3.37 3.82
C SER A 13 -28.30 -3.33 2.35
N VAL A 14 -27.36 -3.53 1.41
CA VAL A 14 -27.65 -3.53 -0.03
C VAL A 14 -28.54 -4.71 -0.42
N THR A 15 -28.18 -5.94 -0.03
CA THR A 15 -28.97 -7.13 -0.37
C THR A 15 -30.29 -7.17 0.39
N GLY A 16 -30.28 -6.79 1.66
CA GLY A 16 -31.48 -6.74 2.50
C GLY A 16 -32.49 -5.73 1.97
N GLY A 17 -32.04 -4.51 1.64
CA GLY A 17 -32.89 -3.48 1.02
C GLY A 17 -33.45 -3.92 -0.34
N TYR A 18 -32.64 -4.58 -1.18
CA TYR A 18 -33.08 -5.10 -2.48
C TYR A 18 -34.15 -6.19 -2.34
N LEU A 19 -33.99 -7.10 -1.38
CA LEU A 19 -34.99 -8.12 -1.06
C LEU A 19 -36.28 -7.52 -0.51
N MET A 20 -36.20 -6.51 0.36
CA MET A 20 -37.37 -5.78 0.87
C MET A 20 -38.15 -5.09 -0.25
N ALA A 21 -37.45 -4.59 -1.27
CA ALA A 21 -38.05 -4.04 -2.49
C ALA A 21 -38.64 -5.12 -3.43
N THR A 22 -38.71 -6.39 -3.01
CA THR A 22 -39.17 -7.54 -3.81
C THR A 22 -38.28 -7.79 -5.04
N GLY A 23 -37.01 -7.40 -4.97
CA GLY A 23 -36.02 -7.63 -6.02
C GLY A 23 -35.63 -9.10 -6.17
N LYS A 24 -35.43 -9.56 -7.40
CA LYS A 24 -34.95 -10.92 -7.69
C LYS A 24 -33.42 -10.95 -7.61
N MET A 25 -32.85 -11.62 -6.60
CA MET A 25 -31.39 -11.66 -6.39
C MET A 25 -30.57 -12.08 -7.62
N ALA A 26 -31.14 -12.96 -8.46
CA ALA A 26 -30.51 -13.37 -9.72
C ALA A 26 -30.22 -12.20 -10.67
N ALA A 27 -31.01 -11.12 -10.61
CA ALA A 27 -30.82 -9.95 -11.47
C ALA A 27 -29.61 -9.10 -11.07
N LEU A 28 -29.11 -9.21 -9.83
CA LEU A 28 -27.86 -8.56 -9.40
C LEU A 28 -26.63 -9.29 -9.93
N TRP A 29 -26.77 -10.55 -10.35
CA TRP A 29 -25.67 -11.35 -10.86
C TRP A 29 -25.55 -11.19 -12.37
N GLN A 30 -24.90 -10.10 -12.80
CA GLN A 30 -24.65 -9.81 -14.22
C GLN A 30 -23.14 -9.84 -14.53
N PRO A 31 -22.60 -10.98 -15.02
CA PRO A 31 -21.17 -11.10 -15.32
C PRO A 31 -20.64 -10.06 -16.30
N ALA A 32 -21.47 -9.65 -17.28
CA ALA A 32 -21.09 -8.64 -18.27
C ALA A 32 -20.81 -7.28 -17.62
N GLU A 33 -21.65 -6.83 -16.68
CA GLU A 33 -21.45 -5.57 -15.96
C GLU A 33 -20.19 -5.60 -15.10
N PHE A 34 -19.89 -6.72 -14.45
CA PHE A 34 -18.63 -6.90 -13.72
C PHE A 34 -17.42 -6.74 -14.63
N ILE A 35 -17.44 -7.31 -15.85
CA ILE A 35 -16.35 -7.15 -16.81
C ILE A 35 -16.21 -5.70 -17.26
N ILE A 36 -17.31 -5.00 -17.52
CA ILE A 36 -17.26 -3.59 -17.93
C ILE A 36 -16.68 -2.73 -16.81
N ILE A 37 -17.22 -2.83 -15.59
CA ILE A 37 -16.83 -1.98 -14.46
C ILE A 37 -15.42 -2.33 -13.97
N LEU A 38 -15.16 -3.61 -13.67
CA LEU A 38 -13.85 -4.04 -13.16
C LEU A 38 -12.79 -3.99 -14.25
N GLY A 39 -13.13 -4.35 -15.50
CA GLY A 39 -12.20 -4.26 -16.63
C GLY A 39 -11.82 -2.83 -16.95
N ALA A 40 -12.77 -1.90 -16.98
CA ALA A 40 -12.47 -0.47 -17.15
C ALA A 40 -11.66 0.09 -15.96
N GLY A 41 -11.99 -0.32 -14.73
CA GLY A 41 -11.25 0.04 -13.53
C GLY A 41 -9.79 -0.43 -13.55
N LEU A 42 -9.58 -1.71 -13.85
CA LEU A 42 -8.23 -2.29 -13.97
C LEU A 42 -7.46 -1.68 -15.15
N GLY A 43 -8.12 -1.47 -16.30
CA GLY A 43 -7.52 -0.80 -17.45
C GLY A 43 -7.08 0.63 -17.12
N SER A 44 -7.94 1.40 -16.45
CA SER A 44 -7.64 2.76 -15.98
C SER A 44 -6.48 2.76 -14.97
N LEU A 45 -6.43 1.77 -14.06
CA LEU A 45 -5.34 1.62 -13.10
C LEU A 45 -4.00 1.40 -13.83
N VAL A 46 -3.98 0.55 -14.85
CA VAL A 46 -2.78 0.25 -15.65
C VAL A 46 -2.35 1.46 -16.49
N ILE A 47 -3.28 2.18 -17.11
CA ILE A 47 -2.99 3.36 -17.94
C ILE A 47 -2.42 4.51 -17.08
N SER A 48 -2.97 4.71 -15.88
CA SER A 48 -2.67 5.88 -15.06
C SER A 48 -1.45 5.74 -14.15
N ASN A 49 -0.83 4.55 -14.08
CA ASN A 49 0.24 4.27 -13.11
C ASN A 49 1.44 3.55 -13.73
N PRO A 50 2.67 3.88 -13.29
CA PRO A 50 3.86 3.16 -13.72
C PRO A 50 3.93 1.75 -13.13
N LYS A 51 4.68 0.86 -13.80
CA LYS A 51 4.77 -0.58 -13.46
C LYS A 51 5.17 -0.87 -12.01
N TYR A 52 6.05 -0.06 -11.40
CA TYR A 52 6.47 -0.28 -10.01
C TYR A 52 5.35 0.00 -9.01
N VAL A 53 4.49 1.00 -9.27
CA VAL A 53 3.30 1.27 -8.43
C VAL A 53 2.33 0.10 -8.50
N LEU A 54 2.07 -0.42 -9.70
CA LEU A 54 1.19 -1.59 -9.88
C LEU A 54 1.67 -2.82 -9.10
N LYS A 55 2.98 -3.10 -9.14
CA LYS A 55 3.58 -4.18 -8.34
C LYS A 55 3.41 -3.91 -6.84
N ASN A 56 3.66 -2.69 -6.40
CA ASN A 56 3.54 -2.30 -5.00
C ASN A 56 2.10 -2.38 -4.50
N ILE A 57 1.09 -2.09 -5.33
CA ILE A 57 -0.34 -2.27 -5.00
C ILE A 57 -0.59 -3.74 -4.63
N LEU A 58 -0.15 -4.69 -5.46
CA LEU A 58 -0.35 -6.12 -5.21
C LEU A 58 0.31 -6.59 -3.90
N THR A 59 1.54 -6.15 -3.64
CA THR A 59 2.25 -6.45 -2.40
C THR A 59 1.53 -5.86 -1.18
N ARG A 60 1.05 -4.62 -1.28
CA ARG A 60 0.36 -3.93 -0.17
C ARG A 60 -1.02 -4.51 0.11
N ILE A 61 -1.76 -4.96 -0.90
CA ILE A 61 -3.04 -5.67 -0.68
C ILE A 61 -2.80 -6.94 0.12
N LYS A 62 -1.75 -7.72 -0.21
CA LYS A 62 -1.37 -8.91 0.57
C LYS A 62 -0.99 -8.56 2.01
N MET A 63 -0.20 -7.50 2.21
CA MET A 63 0.16 -7.02 3.55
C MET A 63 -1.05 -6.54 4.36
N SER A 64 -2.01 -5.85 3.72
CA SER A 64 -3.24 -5.36 4.36
C SER A 64 -4.12 -6.49 4.92
N MET A 65 -4.09 -7.66 4.28
CA MET A 65 -4.75 -8.87 4.77
C MET A 65 -3.91 -9.65 5.81
N GLY A 66 -2.64 -9.30 5.99
CA GLY A 66 -1.73 -9.92 6.93
C GLY A 66 -1.72 -9.25 8.32
N ARG A 67 -0.82 -9.70 9.19
CA ARG A 67 -0.50 -8.96 10.42
C ARG A 67 0.31 -7.72 10.01
N GLY A 68 -0.20 -6.54 10.35
CA GLY A 68 0.56 -5.29 10.22
C GLY A 68 1.76 -5.23 11.17
N TYR A 69 2.44 -4.09 11.21
CA TYR A 69 3.54 -3.87 12.15
C TYR A 69 3.07 -4.02 13.60
N SER A 70 3.66 -4.95 14.34
CA SER A 70 3.38 -5.19 15.76
C SER A 70 4.14 -4.20 16.64
N ASN A 71 3.76 -4.10 17.92
CA ASN A 71 4.54 -3.36 18.91
C ASN A 71 5.98 -3.88 19.02
N ASP A 72 6.17 -5.20 18.86
CA ASP A 72 7.49 -5.82 18.87
C ASP A 72 8.37 -5.32 17.72
N TYR A 73 7.80 -5.09 16.53
CA TYR A 73 8.53 -4.53 15.40
C TYR A 73 9.07 -3.13 15.73
N TYR A 74 8.23 -2.23 16.26
CA TYR A 74 8.68 -0.89 16.65
C TYR A 74 9.73 -0.93 17.75
N LYS A 75 9.59 -1.86 18.71
CA LYS A 75 10.59 -2.08 19.74
C LYS A 75 11.93 -2.53 19.15
N SER A 76 11.93 -3.47 18.21
CA SER A 76 13.14 -3.91 17.51
C SER A 76 13.81 -2.78 16.73
N VAL A 77 13.06 -1.89 16.09
CA VAL A 77 13.62 -0.71 15.41
C VAL A 77 14.34 0.21 16.40
N LEU A 78 13.73 0.48 17.56
CA LEU A 78 14.35 1.30 18.62
C LEU A 78 15.60 0.62 19.20
N GLU A 79 15.56 -0.69 19.41
CA GLU A 79 16.70 -1.46 19.90
C GLU A 79 17.88 -1.45 18.91
N VAL A 80 17.63 -1.62 17.60
CA VAL A 80 18.65 -1.47 16.55
C VAL A 80 19.28 -0.08 16.58
N MET A 81 18.47 0.97 16.63
CA MET A 81 18.98 2.35 16.70
C MET A 81 19.81 2.59 17.97
N PHE A 82 19.35 2.09 19.11
CA PHE A 82 20.09 2.18 20.37
C PHE A 82 21.45 1.48 20.28
N GLU A 83 21.50 0.25 19.74
CA GLU A 83 22.75 -0.49 19.60
C GLU A 83 23.74 0.22 18.65
N LEU A 84 23.26 0.76 17.52
CA LEU A 84 24.11 1.52 16.58
C LEU A 84 24.69 2.78 17.23
N LEU A 85 23.88 3.53 17.98
CA LEU A 85 24.32 4.72 18.71
C LEU A 85 25.26 4.38 19.87
N GLU A 86 25.05 3.25 20.56
CA GLU A 86 25.95 2.76 21.59
C GLU A 86 27.34 2.39 21.03
N VAL A 87 27.39 1.78 19.84
CA VAL A 87 28.66 1.50 19.14
C VAL A 87 29.39 2.80 18.85
N ILE A 88 28.70 3.81 18.32
CA ILE A 88 29.30 5.15 18.08
C ILE A 88 29.85 5.74 19.38
N ARG A 89 29.10 5.65 20.48
CA ARG A 89 29.49 6.23 21.78
C ARG A 89 30.69 5.54 22.42
N LYS A 90 30.76 4.20 22.36
CA LYS A 90 31.79 3.40 23.05
C LYS A 90 33.05 3.20 22.22
N ASP A 91 32.87 2.86 20.94
CA ASP A 91 33.94 2.44 20.05
C ASP A 91 34.28 3.49 18.98
N GLY A 92 33.46 4.53 18.87
CA GLY A 92 33.62 5.61 17.89
C GLY A 92 33.02 5.27 16.53
N ILE A 93 32.95 6.30 15.67
CA ILE A 93 32.35 6.23 14.33
C ILE A 93 33.03 5.18 13.43
N LYS A 94 34.34 4.93 13.59
CA LYS A 94 35.06 3.97 12.74
C LYS A 94 34.53 2.54 12.82
N LYS A 95 34.07 2.10 13.99
CA LYS A 95 33.53 0.74 14.16
C LYS A 95 32.10 0.64 13.63
N LEU A 96 31.42 1.77 13.47
CA LEU A 96 30.12 1.81 12.81
C LEU A 96 30.23 1.44 11.33
N ASP A 97 31.32 1.85 10.66
CA ASP A 97 31.55 1.61 9.22
C ASP A 97 31.40 0.12 8.87
N ASP A 98 31.91 -0.78 9.72
CA ASP A 98 31.80 -2.24 9.54
C ASP A 98 30.34 -2.72 9.49
N HIS A 99 29.44 -2.04 10.22
CA HIS A 99 28.02 -2.37 10.29
C HIS A 99 27.19 -1.69 9.19
N ILE A 100 27.59 -0.51 8.69
CA ILE A 100 26.84 0.25 7.67
C ILE A 100 27.26 -0.04 6.24
N GLU A 101 28.50 -0.48 6.00
CA GLU A 101 28.97 -0.89 4.67
C GLU A 101 28.50 -2.31 4.31
N ASN A 102 28.37 -3.18 5.31
CA ASN A 102 27.85 -4.53 5.14
C ASN A 102 26.72 -4.85 6.14
N PRO A 103 25.52 -4.28 5.96
CA PRO A 103 24.40 -4.52 6.86
C PRO A 103 23.95 -6.00 6.89
N ALA A 104 24.16 -6.76 5.81
CA ALA A 104 23.83 -8.19 5.75
C ALA A 104 24.79 -9.05 6.59
N GLY A 105 26.05 -8.64 6.73
CA GLY A 105 27.05 -9.30 7.59
C GLY A 105 27.06 -8.79 9.03
N SER A 106 26.28 -7.76 9.34
CA SER A 106 26.30 -7.10 10.64
C SER A 106 25.59 -7.92 11.73
N ASP A 107 26.30 -8.20 12.82
CA ASP A 107 25.74 -8.88 13.98
C ASP A 107 24.54 -8.15 14.60
N ILE A 108 24.49 -6.81 14.48
CA ILE A 108 23.38 -5.99 14.97
C ILE A 108 22.13 -6.29 14.14
N PHE A 109 22.19 -6.13 12.82
CA PHE A 109 21.01 -6.38 11.97
C PHE A 109 20.59 -7.86 11.98
N ASN A 110 21.53 -8.79 12.12
CA ASN A 110 21.24 -10.22 12.23
C ASN A 110 20.48 -10.61 13.51
N ARG A 111 20.62 -9.85 14.61
CA ARG A 111 19.80 -10.05 15.83
C ARG A 111 18.33 -9.65 15.61
N TYR A 112 18.05 -8.80 14.62
CA TYR A 112 16.74 -8.22 14.36
C TYR A 112 16.22 -8.56 12.95
N PRO A 113 15.90 -9.84 12.68
CA PRO A 113 15.51 -10.28 11.34
C PRO A 113 14.25 -9.59 10.81
N GLU A 114 13.35 -9.15 11.69
CA GLU A 114 12.14 -8.40 11.29
C GLU A 114 12.47 -7.02 10.72
N VAL A 115 13.52 -6.36 11.24
CA VAL A 115 14.04 -5.08 10.71
C VAL A 115 14.86 -5.33 9.45
N ALA A 116 15.68 -6.39 9.44
CA ALA A 116 16.56 -6.75 8.33
C ALA A 116 15.81 -7.17 7.04
N ARG A 117 14.52 -7.49 7.13
CA ARG A 117 13.67 -7.75 5.95
C ARG A 117 13.31 -6.47 5.19
N SER A 118 13.38 -5.31 5.84
CA SER A 118 13.01 -4.03 5.21
C SER A 118 14.24 -3.35 4.61
N ASN A 119 14.47 -3.61 3.32
CA ASN A 119 15.57 -2.96 2.58
C ASN A 119 15.49 -1.44 2.62
N VAL A 120 14.29 -0.87 2.60
CA VAL A 120 14.07 0.59 2.67
C VAL A 120 14.55 1.14 4.01
N LEU A 121 14.18 0.48 5.12
CA LEU A 121 14.57 0.92 6.46
C LEU A 121 16.07 0.77 6.69
N ILE A 122 16.66 -0.34 6.25
CA ILE A 122 18.11 -0.54 6.34
C ILE A 122 18.83 0.54 5.56
N SER A 123 18.45 0.76 4.29
CA SER A 123 19.11 1.76 3.44
C SER A 123 19.01 3.15 4.06
N PHE A 124 17.83 3.53 4.54
CA PHE A 124 17.63 4.81 5.25
C PHE A 124 18.58 4.96 6.45
N ILE A 125 18.67 3.93 7.31
CA ILE A 125 19.55 3.98 8.50
C ILE A 125 21.02 4.02 8.08
N THR A 126 21.45 3.10 7.20
CA THR A 126 22.87 2.97 6.83
C THR A 126 23.36 4.17 6.04
N ASP A 127 22.56 4.71 5.12
CA ASP A 127 22.96 5.81 4.26
C ASP A 127 23.09 7.11 5.04
N ASN A 128 22.16 7.38 5.97
CA ASN A 128 22.24 8.55 6.84
C ASN A 128 23.38 8.45 7.87
N LEU A 129 23.60 7.27 8.45
CA LEU A 129 24.76 7.05 9.32
C LEU A 129 26.09 7.15 8.55
N ARG A 130 26.12 6.73 7.28
CA ARG A 130 27.28 6.92 6.40
C ARG A 130 27.56 8.41 6.14
N MET A 131 26.52 9.21 5.89
CA MET A 131 26.66 10.66 5.72
C MET A 131 27.24 11.32 6.98
N MET A 132 26.77 10.90 8.17
CA MET A 132 27.32 11.34 9.45
C MET A 132 28.79 10.92 9.63
N ALA A 133 29.13 9.67 9.29
CA ALA A 133 30.49 9.13 9.44
C ALA A 133 31.52 9.85 8.54
N MET A 134 31.10 10.27 7.34
CA MET A 134 31.95 11.03 6.42
C MET A 134 32.27 12.45 6.92
N GLY A 135 31.57 12.96 7.94
CA GLY A 135 31.79 14.30 8.52
C GLY A 135 31.53 15.45 7.54
N LYS A 136 30.79 15.20 6.46
CA LYS A 136 30.61 16.13 5.33
C LYS A 136 29.47 17.15 5.52
N MET A 137 28.72 17.08 6.61
CA MET A 137 27.54 17.92 6.82
C MET A 137 27.44 18.44 8.25
N SER A 138 26.91 19.66 8.39
CA SER A 138 26.55 20.18 9.70
C SER A 138 25.32 19.45 10.25
N HIS A 139 25.11 19.53 11.58
CA HIS A 139 23.94 18.91 12.22
C HIS A 139 22.61 19.42 11.62
N HIS A 140 22.54 20.70 11.25
CA HIS A 140 21.36 21.30 10.61
C HIS A 140 21.13 20.76 9.20
N ASP A 141 22.19 20.57 8.42
CA ASP A 141 22.07 20.03 7.07
C ASP A 141 21.64 18.55 7.11
N LEU A 142 22.12 17.79 8.09
CA LEU A 142 21.74 16.38 8.28
C LEU A 142 20.26 16.25 8.67
N GLU A 143 19.78 17.10 9.57
CA GLU A 143 18.36 17.15 9.94
C GLU A 143 17.48 17.48 8.73
N ALA A 144 17.85 18.50 7.95
CA ALA A 144 17.11 18.88 6.74
C ALA A 144 17.11 17.77 5.67
N ALA A 145 18.23 17.05 5.51
CA ALA A 145 18.33 15.93 4.58
C ALA A 145 17.46 14.74 5.02
N LEU A 146 17.48 14.39 6.31
CA LEU A 146 16.66 13.34 6.90
C LEU A 146 15.17 13.63 6.71
N GLU A 147 14.73 14.85 6.99
CA GLU A 147 13.32 15.25 6.84
C GLU A 147 12.88 15.18 5.37
N MET A 148 13.72 15.65 4.45
CA MET A 148 13.45 15.57 3.00
C MET A 148 13.36 14.13 2.51
N GLU A 149 14.24 13.25 2.98
CA GLU A 149 14.22 11.84 2.63
C GLU A 149 12.97 11.14 3.19
N LEU A 150 12.61 11.41 4.45
CA LEU A 150 11.40 10.88 5.07
C LEU A 150 10.14 11.30 4.30
N HIS A 151 10.02 12.58 3.95
CA HIS A 151 8.89 13.08 3.16
C HIS A 151 8.81 12.39 1.79
N THR A 152 9.95 12.26 1.11
CA THR A 152 10.01 11.61 -0.22
C THR A 152 9.64 10.13 -0.13
N LEU A 153 10.17 9.42 0.87
CA LEU A 153 9.83 8.03 1.14
C LEU A 153 8.34 7.88 1.46
N GLU A 154 7.78 8.75 2.31
CA GLU A 154 6.35 8.73 2.63
C GLU A 154 5.50 8.90 1.36
N GLU A 155 5.80 9.89 0.54
CA GLU A 155 5.08 10.11 -0.72
C GLU A 155 5.13 8.88 -1.63
N ASP A 156 6.30 8.26 -1.77
CA ASP A 156 6.50 7.06 -2.58
C ASP A 156 5.75 5.85 -2.01
N LEU A 157 5.77 5.68 -0.68
CA LEU A 157 5.06 4.60 -0.01
C LEU A 157 3.53 4.79 -0.11
N LEU A 158 3.04 6.03 -0.20
CA LEU A 158 1.63 6.38 -0.35
C LEU A 158 1.10 6.29 -1.79
N ARG A 159 1.97 6.33 -2.82
CA ARG A 159 1.55 6.26 -4.24
C ARG A 159 0.57 5.11 -4.53
N PRO A 160 0.78 3.86 -4.09
CA PRO A 160 -0.18 2.77 -4.29
C PRO A 160 -1.56 3.02 -3.67
N SER A 161 -1.60 3.61 -2.47
CA SER A 161 -2.85 3.93 -1.78
C SER A 161 -3.61 5.03 -2.53
N LYS A 162 -2.89 6.11 -2.90
CA LYS A 162 -3.44 7.21 -3.71
C LYS A 162 -3.98 6.71 -5.05
N ALA A 163 -3.27 5.80 -5.72
CA ALA A 163 -3.72 5.17 -6.96
C ALA A 163 -5.02 4.38 -6.79
N MET A 164 -5.12 3.55 -5.73
CA MET A 164 -6.34 2.81 -5.42
C MET A 164 -7.52 3.72 -5.06
N SER A 165 -7.29 4.79 -4.30
CA SER A 165 -8.32 5.78 -3.97
C SER A 165 -8.92 6.41 -5.23
N ARG A 166 -8.06 6.88 -6.15
CA ARG A 166 -8.50 7.47 -7.42
C ARG A 166 -9.34 6.51 -8.26
N ILE A 167 -8.98 5.23 -8.30
CA ILE A 167 -9.79 4.22 -9.00
C ILE A 167 -11.12 3.99 -8.28
N GLY A 168 -11.13 3.96 -6.95
CA GLY A 168 -12.36 3.90 -6.16
C GLY A 168 -13.30 5.06 -6.44
N GLU A 169 -12.78 6.28 -6.54
CA GLU A 169 -13.53 7.49 -6.90
C GLU A 169 -14.09 7.44 -8.33
N ALA A 170 -13.40 6.73 -9.24
CA ALA A 170 -13.86 6.55 -10.62
C ALA A 170 -14.90 5.42 -10.79
N MET A 171 -15.02 4.49 -9.83
CA MET A 171 -15.95 3.35 -9.92
C MET A 171 -17.41 3.74 -10.21
N PRO A 172 -17.99 4.77 -9.56
CA PRO A 172 -19.35 5.21 -9.87
C PRO A 172 -19.51 5.63 -11.34
N GLY A 173 -18.50 6.28 -11.92
CA GLY A 173 -18.49 6.68 -13.33
C GLY A 173 -18.55 5.49 -14.27
N PHE A 174 -17.77 4.43 -14.02
CA PHE A 174 -17.85 3.20 -14.81
C PHE A 174 -19.19 2.46 -14.62
N GLY A 175 -19.79 2.53 -13.44
CA GLY A 175 -21.14 2.04 -13.19
C GLY A 175 -22.20 2.73 -14.04
N ILE A 176 -22.10 4.06 -14.21
CA ILE A 176 -23.00 4.81 -15.11
C ILE A 176 -22.84 4.33 -16.56
N VAL A 177 -21.61 4.11 -17.02
CA VAL A 177 -21.35 3.59 -18.37
C VAL A 177 -21.98 2.20 -18.55
N ALA A 178 -21.81 1.30 -17.58
CA ALA A 178 -22.44 -0.03 -17.62
C ALA A 178 -23.98 0.06 -17.66
N ALA A 179 -24.58 0.93 -16.84
CA ALA A 179 -26.03 1.14 -16.83
C ALA A 179 -26.55 1.66 -18.16
N VAL A 180 -25.87 2.64 -18.78
CA VAL A 180 -26.24 3.18 -20.09
C VAL A 180 -26.15 2.09 -21.18
N LEU A 181 -25.10 1.26 -21.17
CA LEU A 181 -24.98 0.14 -22.10
C LEU A 181 -26.10 -0.89 -21.89
N GLY A 182 -26.48 -1.19 -20.65
CA GLY A 182 -27.62 -2.05 -20.32
C GLY A 182 -28.95 -1.50 -20.86
N ILE A 183 -29.17 -0.18 -20.76
CA ILE A 183 -30.35 0.48 -21.36
C ILE A 183 -30.35 0.32 -22.88
N VAL A 184 -29.21 0.54 -23.55
CA VAL A 184 -29.10 0.38 -25.01
C VAL A 184 -29.46 -1.05 -25.44
N VAL A 185 -28.93 -2.06 -24.76
CA VAL A 185 -29.24 -3.47 -25.05
C VAL A 185 -30.72 -3.78 -24.81
N THR A 186 -31.30 -3.22 -23.75
CA THR A 186 -32.73 -3.39 -23.47
C THR A 186 -33.59 -2.78 -24.59
N MET A 187 -33.24 -1.57 -25.03
CA MET A 187 -33.97 -0.85 -26.08
C MET A 187 -33.86 -1.54 -27.45
N GLN A 188 -32.73 -2.20 -27.75
CA GLN A 188 -32.57 -3.00 -28.96
C GLN A 188 -33.50 -4.23 -29.00
N ASN A 189 -33.85 -4.77 -27.84
CA ASN A 189 -34.69 -5.96 -27.71
C ASN A 189 -36.16 -5.64 -27.41
N ILE A 190 -36.56 -4.36 -27.46
CA ILE A 190 -37.98 -3.98 -27.33
C ILE A 190 -38.79 -4.62 -28.45
N GLY A 191 -39.65 -5.57 -28.08
CA GLY A 191 -40.50 -6.35 -28.99
C GLY A 191 -40.05 -7.80 -29.23
N GLY A 192 -38.91 -8.23 -28.69
CA GLY A 192 -38.48 -9.64 -28.69
C GLY A 192 -39.13 -10.48 -27.58
N PRO A 193 -39.09 -11.83 -27.65
CA PRO A 193 -39.61 -12.68 -26.59
C PRO A 193 -38.88 -12.40 -25.25
N LEU A 194 -39.66 -12.24 -24.17
CA LEU A 194 -39.16 -12.08 -22.81
C LEU A 194 -38.58 -13.43 -22.33
N THR A 195 -37.30 -13.69 -22.64
CA THR A 195 -36.53 -14.79 -22.05
C THR A 195 -35.81 -14.33 -20.79
#